data_AF-A0AAN3MTA1-F1
#
_entry.id   AF-A0AAN3MTA1-F1
#
_cell.length_a   1.000
_cell.length_b   1.000
_cell.length_c   1.000
_cell.angle_alpha   90.00
_cell.angle_beta   90.00
_cell.angle_gamma   90.00
#
_symmetry.space_group_name_H-M   'P 1'
#
loop_
_entity.id
_entity.type
_entity.pdbx_description
1 polymer ?
#
loop_
_entity_poly.entity_id
_entity_poly.type
_entity_poly.pdbx_seq_one_letter_code
_entity_poly.pdbx_strand_id
1 'polypeptide(L)'
;IRQVETTARYLGTGLYWIAASINIKPGHDYYFYIRSVNTVGKSAFVEAVGRASDDAEGYLDFFKGKITESHLGKELLEKVDLTEDNASRLDEFSKEWKDANDKWNAMWGVKIEQTKDGKHYVAGIGLSMEDTEEGKLSQFLVAANRIAFIDPANGNETPMFVAQGNQIFMNDVFLKRLTAPTITSGGSPPVFSLTSDGKLTAKNADISGSVNANSGTLNNVTINENCQIKGKLSANQIEGDIVKTVSKSFPRTS
;
A
#
# COMPACT_ATOMS: atom_id res chain seq x y z
N ILE A 1 42.82 -13.72 -61.38
CA ILE A 1 43.91 -14.53 -60.75
C ILE A 1 45.14 -13.71 -60.37
N ARG A 2 45.80 -12.99 -61.29
CA ARG A 2 47.04 -12.24 -60.99
C ARG A 2 46.92 -11.25 -59.81
N GLN A 3 45.75 -10.61 -59.67
CA GLN A 3 45.44 -9.70 -58.55
C GLN A 3 45.18 -10.42 -57.21
N VAL A 4 44.58 -11.63 -57.24
CA VAL A 4 44.35 -12.45 -56.04
C VAL A 4 45.68 -12.94 -55.47
N GLU A 5 46.62 -13.29 -56.35
CA GLU A 5 47.95 -13.74 -55.94
C GLU A 5 48.80 -12.66 -55.26
N THR A 6 48.65 -11.40 -55.66
CA THR A 6 49.39 -10.28 -55.07
C THR A 6 48.79 -9.80 -53.74
N THR A 7 47.50 -10.02 -53.50
CA THR A 7 46.83 -9.60 -52.26
C THR A 7 46.65 -10.74 -51.24
N ALA A 8 46.88 -12.00 -51.63
CA ALA A 8 46.75 -13.15 -50.74
C ALA A 8 47.74 -13.09 -49.57
N ARG A 9 47.25 -13.34 -48.35
CA ARG A 9 48.05 -13.40 -47.12
C ARG A 9 48.09 -14.82 -46.59
N TYR A 10 49.25 -15.24 -46.09
CA TYR A 10 49.35 -16.52 -45.38
C TYR A 10 48.74 -16.37 -43.98
N LEU A 11 47.68 -17.12 -43.71
CA LEU A 11 46.97 -17.06 -42.43
C LEU A 11 47.47 -18.11 -41.42
N GLY A 12 48.18 -19.16 -41.88
CA GLY A 12 48.67 -20.25 -41.05
C GLY A 12 48.05 -21.61 -41.40
N THR A 13 48.24 -22.60 -40.52
CA THR A 13 47.61 -23.92 -40.60
C THR A 13 46.46 -24.00 -39.60
N GLY A 14 45.26 -24.34 -40.06
CA GLY A 14 44.07 -24.48 -39.22
C GLY A 14 42.95 -25.24 -39.92
N LEU A 15 42.00 -25.76 -39.15
CA LEU A 15 40.82 -26.49 -39.67
C LEU A 15 39.73 -25.52 -40.19
N TYR A 16 39.72 -24.27 -39.72
CA TYR A 16 38.81 -23.23 -40.16
C TYR A 16 39.45 -21.84 -39.99
N TRP A 17 38.95 -20.86 -40.74
CA TRP A 17 39.33 -19.45 -40.64
C TRP A 17 38.07 -18.59 -40.60
N ILE A 18 38.05 -17.59 -39.72
CA ILE A 18 36.95 -16.62 -39.63
C ILE A 18 37.41 -15.31 -40.24
N ALA A 19 36.73 -14.87 -41.29
CA ALA A 19 36.89 -13.52 -41.83
C ALA A 19 35.80 -12.62 -41.26
N ALA A 20 36.15 -11.81 -40.26
CA ALA A 20 35.26 -10.82 -39.65
C ALA A 20 35.81 -9.41 -39.91
N SER A 21 34.96 -8.50 -40.39
CA SER A 21 35.32 -7.09 -40.57
C SER A 21 34.06 -6.23 -40.46
N ILE A 22 34.22 -5.01 -39.93
CA ILE A 22 33.17 -3.98 -39.93
C ILE A 22 32.67 -3.61 -41.34
N ASN A 23 33.43 -4.00 -42.38
CA ASN A 23 33.13 -3.72 -43.77
C ASN A 23 32.38 -4.87 -44.48
N ILE A 24 32.06 -5.97 -43.78
CA ILE A 24 31.15 -7.00 -44.31
C ILE A 24 29.73 -6.47 -44.15
N LYS A 25 29.09 -6.16 -45.28
CA LYS A 25 27.78 -5.53 -45.36
C LYS A 25 26.76 -6.50 -45.96
N PRO A 26 25.49 -6.44 -45.51
CA PRO A 26 24.40 -7.17 -46.14
C PRO A 26 24.27 -6.87 -47.63
N GLY A 27 23.82 -7.85 -48.41
CA GLY A 27 23.50 -7.68 -49.83
C GLY A 27 24.70 -7.67 -50.78
N HIS A 28 25.91 -7.94 -50.27
CA HIS A 28 27.13 -8.06 -51.06
C HIS A 28 27.65 -9.51 -51.04
N ASP A 29 28.06 -9.98 -52.22
CA ASP A 29 28.71 -11.28 -52.37
C ASP A 29 30.21 -11.14 -52.05
N TYR A 30 30.67 -11.92 -51.08
CA TYR A 30 32.08 -11.96 -50.69
C TYR A 30 32.72 -13.25 -51.21
N TYR A 31 33.71 -13.07 -52.07
CA TYR A 31 34.46 -14.15 -52.70
C TYR A 31 35.73 -14.44 -51.89
N PHE A 32 35.86 -15.67 -51.42
CA PHE A 32 37.02 -16.16 -50.69
C PHE A 32 37.83 -17.10 -51.58
N TYR A 33 39.09 -16.77 -51.77
CA TYR A 33 40.04 -17.59 -52.54
C TYR A 33 41.05 -18.21 -51.60
N ILE A 34 41.05 -19.54 -51.50
CA ILE A 34 41.93 -20.29 -50.61
C ILE A 34 42.79 -21.23 -51.45
N ARG A 35 44.08 -21.32 -51.11
CA ARG A 35 44.96 -22.38 -51.62
C ARG A 35 45.86 -22.89 -50.52
N SER A 36 46.26 -24.14 -50.64
CA SER A 36 47.31 -24.73 -49.80
C SER A 36 48.70 -24.42 -50.35
N VAL A 37 49.68 -24.35 -49.45
CA VAL A 37 51.10 -24.19 -49.78
C VAL A 37 51.89 -25.18 -48.96
N ASN A 38 52.81 -25.91 -49.59
CA ASN A 38 53.78 -26.78 -48.92
C ASN A 38 55.20 -26.53 -49.45
N THR A 39 56.18 -27.30 -48.97
CA THR A 39 57.59 -27.19 -49.41
C THR A 39 57.83 -27.52 -50.88
N VAL A 40 56.89 -28.19 -51.54
CA VAL A 40 56.95 -28.62 -52.95
C VAL A 40 56.25 -27.62 -53.88
N GLY A 41 55.36 -26.78 -53.37
CA GLY A 41 54.71 -25.72 -54.15
C GLY A 41 53.37 -25.24 -53.61
N LYS A 42 52.64 -24.51 -54.46
CA LYS A 42 51.32 -23.92 -54.21
C LYS A 42 50.27 -24.70 -55.00
N SER A 43 49.11 -24.99 -54.41
CA SER A 43 47.98 -25.56 -55.14
C SER A 43 47.21 -24.50 -55.93
N ALA A 44 46.27 -24.95 -56.77
CA ALA A 44 45.28 -24.08 -57.38
C ALA A 44 44.40 -23.40 -56.32
N PHE A 45 43.89 -22.21 -56.62
CA PHE A 45 42.88 -21.58 -55.76
C PHE A 45 41.55 -22.31 -55.86
N VAL A 46 40.93 -22.51 -54.71
CA VAL A 46 39.52 -22.84 -54.56
C VAL A 46 38.78 -21.55 -54.23
N GLU A 47 37.71 -21.28 -54.94
CA GLU A 47 36.82 -20.14 -54.71
C GLU A 47 35.59 -20.62 -53.92
N ALA A 48 35.20 -19.84 -52.92
CA ALA A 48 33.93 -19.99 -52.22
C ALA A 48 33.26 -18.62 -52.10
N VAL A 49 31.94 -18.57 -52.22
CA VAL A 49 31.17 -17.33 -52.14
C VAL A 49 30.24 -17.40 -50.93
N GLY A 50 30.21 -16.33 -50.14
CA GLY A 50 29.25 -16.14 -49.06
C GLY A 50 28.60 -14.77 -49.16
N ARG A 51 27.29 -14.70 -48.93
CA ARG A 51 26.52 -13.46 -48.85
C ARG A 51 26.07 -13.25 -47.41
N ALA A 52 26.38 -12.08 -46.85
CA ALA A 52 25.80 -11.69 -45.57
C ALA A 52 24.31 -11.39 -45.78
N SER A 53 23.44 -12.00 -44.95
CA SER A 53 21.99 -11.87 -45.08
C SER A 53 21.56 -10.40 -45.04
N ASP A 54 20.75 -9.99 -46.01
CA ASP A 54 20.03 -8.72 -46.10
C ASP A 54 18.55 -8.86 -45.73
N ASP A 55 18.17 -10.01 -45.16
CA ASP A 55 16.82 -10.30 -44.70
C ASP A 55 16.47 -9.53 -43.42
N ALA A 56 16.07 -8.27 -43.62
CA ALA A 56 15.59 -7.41 -42.55
C ALA A 56 14.38 -8.00 -41.81
N GLU A 57 13.51 -8.76 -42.51
CA GLU A 57 12.36 -9.42 -41.90
C GLU A 57 12.80 -10.54 -40.95
N GLY A 58 13.74 -11.39 -41.36
CA GLY A 58 14.30 -12.44 -40.52
C GLY A 58 15.03 -11.91 -39.28
N TYR A 59 15.73 -10.77 -39.41
CA TYR A 59 16.32 -10.10 -38.24
C TYR A 59 15.26 -9.53 -37.31
N LEU A 60 14.23 -8.89 -37.88
CA LEU A 60 13.11 -8.34 -37.11
C LEU A 60 12.38 -9.45 -36.34
N ASP A 61 12.14 -10.60 -36.95
CA ASP A 61 11.50 -11.76 -36.31
C ASP A 61 12.38 -12.38 -35.21
N PHE A 62 13.70 -12.44 -35.40
CA PHE A 62 14.64 -12.86 -34.34
C PHE A 62 14.58 -11.93 -33.12
N PHE A 63 14.60 -10.61 -33.34
CA PHE A 63 14.53 -9.63 -32.26
C PHE A 63 13.12 -9.58 -31.61
N LYS A 64 12.05 -9.73 -32.40
CA LYS A 64 10.67 -9.88 -31.89
C LYS A 64 10.57 -11.10 -30.97
N GLY A 65 11.14 -12.24 -31.36
CA GLY A 65 11.20 -13.43 -30.50
C GLY A 65 11.83 -13.14 -29.14
N LYS A 66 13.00 -12.46 -29.13
CA LYS A 66 13.69 -12.05 -27.89
C LYS A 66 12.92 -11.05 -27.04
N ILE A 67 12.16 -10.15 -27.67
CA ILE A 67 11.30 -9.19 -26.97
C ILE A 67 10.09 -9.90 -26.34
N THR A 68 9.40 -10.77 -27.10
CA THR A 68 8.19 -11.50 -26.65
C THR A 68 8.41 -12.52 -25.54
N GLU A 69 9.64 -12.99 -25.33
CA GLU A 69 10.00 -13.87 -24.21
C GLU A 69 9.84 -13.18 -22.84
N SER A 70 9.84 -11.84 -22.80
CA SER A 70 9.64 -11.06 -21.57
C SER A 70 8.19 -10.59 -21.41
N HIS A 71 7.69 -10.55 -20.17
CA HIS A 71 6.33 -10.06 -19.87
C HIS A 71 6.15 -8.60 -20.31
N LEU A 72 7.20 -7.78 -20.15
CA LEU A 72 7.28 -6.39 -20.63
C LEU A 72 7.23 -6.27 -22.15
N GLY A 73 7.79 -7.22 -22.89
CA GLY A 73 7.84 -7.16 -24.36
C GLY A 73 6.49 -7.39 -25.03
N LYS A 74 5.57 -8.12 -24.39
CA LYS A 74 4.20 -8.29 -24.89
C LYS A 74 3.39 -6.99 -24.79
N GLU A 75 3.45 -6.29 -23.66
CA GLU A 75 2.79 -4.97 -23.50
C GLU A 75 3.38 -3.90 -24.43
N LEU A 76 4.67 -3.97 -24.71
CA LEU A 76 5.33 -3.07 -25.65
C LEU A 76 4.88 -3.33 -27.10
N LEU A 77 4.81 -4.59 -27.54
CA LEU A 77 4.38 -4.93 -28.90
C LEU A 77 2.91 -4.59 -29.17
N GLU A 78 2.03 -4.77 -28.19
CA GLU A 78 0.61 -4.39 -28.30
C GLU A 78 0.41 -2.89 -28.54
N LYS A 79 1.39 -2.07 -28.12
CA LYS A 79 1.38 -0.60 -28.27
C LYS A 79 2.18 -0.10 -29.47
N VAL A 80 2.93 -0.98 -30.15
CA VAL A 80 3.94 -0.64 -31.18
C VAL A 80 3.53 -1.18 -32.57
N ASP A 81 2.23 -1.34 -32.84
CA ASP A 81 1.78 -1.57 -34.22
C ASP A 81 2.01 -0.27 -35.03
N LEU A 82 3.16 -0.21 -35.72
CA LEU A 82 3.74 0.98 -36.32
C LEU A 82 3.46 1.00 -37.83
N THR A 83 2.58 1.91 -38.27
CA THR A 83 2.56 2.43 -39.64
C THR A 83 3.26 3.80 -39.71
N GLU A 84 3.67 4.23 -40.91
CA GLU A 84 4.52 5.41 -41.18
C GLU A 84 4.04 6.77 -40.61
N ASP A 85 2.85 6.86 -40.04
CA ASP A 85 2.26 8.09 -39.48
C ASP A 85 2.72 8.41 -38.04
N ASN A 86 3.54 7.55 -37.41
CA ASN A 86 3.76 7.56 -35.95
C ASN A 86 5.00 8.33 -35.44
N ALA A 87 5.79 8.99 -36.30
CA ALA A 87 6.96 9.76 -35.83
C ALA A 87 6.57 10.92 -34.91
N SER A 88 5.41 11.54 -35.13
CA SER A 88 4.81 12.57 -34.25
C SER A 88 4.33 12.01 -32.91
N ARG A 89 3.87 10.76 -32.89
CA ARG A 89 3.40 10.06 -31.68
C ARG A 89 4.55 9.60 -30.79
N LEU A 90 5.75 9.41 -31.34
CA LEU A 90 6.93 9.04 -30.56
C LEU A 90 7.44 10.20 -29.68
N ASP A 91 7.34 11.44 -30.17
CA ASP A 91 7.65 12.66 -29.42
C ASP A 91 6.59 12.97 -28.35
N GLU A 92 5.30 12.73 -28.66
CA GLU A 92 4.22 12.74 -27.66
C GLU A 92 4.42 11.63 -26.62
N PHE A 93 4.77 10.41 -27.03
CA PHE A 93 5.06 9.29 -26.14
C PHE A 93 6.27 9.55 -25.25
N SER A 94 7.33 10.19 -25.77
CA SER A 94 8.50 10.57 -24.97
C SER A 94 8.17 11.65 -23.94
N LYS A 95 7.31 12.61 -24.29
CA LYS A 95 6.77 13.60 -23.34
C LYS A 95 5.83 12.97 -22.32
N GLU A 96 4.92 12.10 -22.74
CA GLU A 96 4.02 11.35 -21.86
C GLU A 96 4.80 10.40 -20.94
N TRP A 97 5.88 9.78 -21.41
CA TRP A 97 6.78 8.96 -20.57
C TRP A 97 7.57 9.79 -19.59
N LYS A 98 8.06 10.97 -19.98
CA LYS A 98 8.73 11.89 -19.04
C LYS A 98 7.75 12.44 -18.00
N ASP A 99 6.56 12.86 -18.42
CA ASP A 99 5.51 13.32 -17.52
C ASP A 99 5.00 12.18 -16.61
N ALA A 100 4.96 10.94 -17.12
CA ALA A 100 4.64 9.76 -16.33
C ALA A 100 5.76 9.42 -15.34
N ASN A 101 7.03 9.53 -15.74
CA ASN A 101 8.20 9.21 -14.91
C ASN A 101 8.47 10.28 -13.82
N ASP A 102 8.22 11.56 -14.11
CA ASP A 102 8.23 12.63 -13.09
C ASP A 102 7.00 12.58 -12.18
N LYS A 103 5.84 12.08 -12.67
CA LYS A 103 4.70 11.65 -11.83
C LYS A 103 4.95 10.34 -11.07
N TRP A 104 5.93 9.53 -11.49
CA TRP A 104 6.17 8.19 -10.95
C TRP A 104 6.83 8.21 -9.57
N ASN A 105 7.55 9.28 -9.22
CA ASN A 105 7.98 9.56 -7.85
C ASN A 105 6.80 9.90 -6.90
N ALA A 106 5.57 9.97 -7.40
CA ALA A 106 4.36 10.32 -6.65
C ALA A 106 3.19 9.32 -6.78
N MET A 107 3.36 8.16 -7.42
CA MET A 107 2.23 7.25 -7.70
C MET A 107 2.21 5.97 -6.87
N TRP A 108 1.41 6.05 -5.82
CA TRP A 108 0.66 4.96 -5.24
C TRP A 108 -0.09 4.11 -6.29
N GLY A 109 0.09 2.79 -6.28
CA GLY A 109 -0.70 1.87 -7.11
C GLY A 109 -1.99 1.42 -6.42
N VAL A 110 -3.14 1.58 -7.10
CA VAL A 110 -4.43 1.00 -6.69
C VAL A 110 -4.64 -0.33 -7.39
N LYS A 111 -4.68 -1.42 -6.62
CA LYS A 111 -5.11 -2.73 -7.11
C LYS A 111 -6.65 -2.75 -7.10
N ILE A 112 -7.29 -3.38 -8.07
CA ILE A 112 -8.74 -3.65 -8.08
C ILE A 112 -8.91 -5.16 -8.19
N GLU A 113 -9.78 -5.75 -7.38
CA GLU A 113 -10.12 -7.19 -7.42
C GLU A 113 -11.63 -7.39 -7.51
N GLN A 114 -12.05 -8.57 -7.96
CA GLN A 114 -13.46 -8.94 -8.11
C GLN A 114 -13.82 -10.12 -7.19
N THR A 115 -14.93 -10.01 -6.47
CA THR A 115 -15.53 -11.08 -5.64
C THR A 115 -16.11 -12.20 -6.51
N LYS A 116 -16.30 -13.40 -5.95
CA LYS A 116 -16.87 -14.57 -6.66
C LYS A 116 -18.30 -14.34 -7.18
N ASP A 117 -19.02 -13.40 -6.58
CA ASP A 117 -20.37 -12.92 -6.92
C ASP A 117 -20.35 -11.66 -7.83
N GLY A 118 -19.19 -11.32 -8.39
CA GLY A 118 -19.02 -10.35 -9.48
C GLY A 118 -18.79 -8.90 -9.06
N LYS A 119 -18.76 -8.59 -7.76
CA LYS A 119 -18.53 -7.23 -7.24
C LYS A 119 -17.05 -6.88 -7.22
N HIS A 120 -16.66 -5.74 -7.79
CA HIS A 120 -15.29 -5.24 -7.74
C HIS A 120 -15.05 -4.41 -6.46
N TYR A 121 -13.87 -4.50 -5.85
CA TYR A 121 -13.46 -3.68 -4.71
C TYR A 121 -12.06 -3.07 -4.92
N VAL A 122 -11.86 -1.89 -4.36
CA VAL A 122 -10.57 -1.17 -4.35
C VAL A 122 -9.64 -1.88 -3.36
N ALA A 123 -8.60 -2.51 -3.89
CA ALA A 123 -7.67 -3.43 -3.23
C ALA A 123 -6.31 -2.77 -2.84
N GLY A 124 -6.22 -1.43 -2.85
CA GLY A 124 -5.11 -0.66 -2.29
C GLY A 124 -5.16 0.83 -2.70
N ILE A 125 -4.64 1.74 -1.88
CA ILE A 125 -4.34 3.16 -2.20
C ILE A 125 -3.06 3.50 -1.42
N GLY A 126 -2.09 4.18 -2.04
CA GLY A 126 -0.68 4.00 -1.67
C GLY A 126 -0.04 5.10 -0.84
N LEU A 127 1.26 4.88 -0.65
CA LEU A 127 2.09 5.46 0.39
C LEU A 127 2.90 6.62 -0.16
N SER A 128 2.80 7.77 0.50
CA SER A 128 3.63 8.95 0.24
C SER A 128 4.43 9.32 1.49
N MET A 129 5.45 10.13 1.30
CA MET A 129 6.24 10.72 2.37
C MET A 129 6.12 12.24 2.24
N GLU A 130 5.55 12.87 3.24
CA GLU A 130 5.43 14.33 3.33
C GLU A 130 6.61 14.87 4.12
N ASP A 131 7.40 15.76 3.51
CA ASP A 131 8.42 16.52 4.22
C ASP A 131 7.73 17.67 4.98
N THR A 132 7.73 17.61 6.31
CA THR A 132 7.28 18.71 7.17
C THR A 132 8.48 19.36 7.87
N GLU A 133 8.30 20.56 8.42
CA GLU A 133 9.35 21.25 9.21
C GLU A 133 9.83 20.44 10.44
N GLU A 134 9.03 19.48 10.90
CA GLU A 134 9.34 18.58 12.01
C GLU A 134 9.90 17.20 11.55
N GLY A 135 10.00 16.97 10.23
CA GLY A 135 10.55 15.76 9.64
C GLY A 135 9.63 15.07 8.63
N LYS A 136 10.09 13.91 8.13
CA LYS A 136 9.38 13.08 7.15
C LYS A 136 8.23 12.31 7.81
N LEU A 137 7.01 12.58 7.37
CA LEU A 137 5.80 11.86 7.77
C LEU A 137 5.37 10.91 6.65
N SER A 138 5.38 9.61 6.93
CA SER A 138 4.77 8.63 6.02
C SER A 138 3.26 8.62 6.21
N GLN A 139 2.50 8.65 5.11
CA GLN A 139 1.04 8.66 5.13
C GLN A 139 0.46 7.55 4.26
N PHE A 140 -0.68 7.02 4.71
CA PHE A 140 -1.52 6.08 3.98
C PHE A 140 -2.87 6.76 3.69
N LEU A 141 -3.06 7.18 2.44
CA LEU A 141 -4.27 7.87 1.99
C LEU A 141 -5.14 6.89 1.23
N VAL A 142 -6.45 6.88 1.47
CA VAL A 142 -7.42 6.01 0.78
C VAL A 142 -8.63 6.84 0.35
N ALA A 143 -8.76 7.09 -0.95
CA ALA A 143 -9.96 7.65 -1.56
C ALA A 143 -11.04 6.56 -1.72
N ALA A 144 -11.93 6.43 -0.73
CA ALA A 144 -13.05 5.51 -0.78
C ALA A 144 -14.29 6.07 -0.06
N ASN A 145 -15.49 5.79 -0.57
CA ASN A 145 -16.76 6.14 0.09
C ASN A 145 -16.98 5.38 1.39
N ARG A 146 -16.39 4.19 1.51
CA ARG A 146 -16.50 3.29 2.66
C ARG A 146 -15.24 2.45 2.77
N ILE A 147 -14.63 2.45 3.95
CA ILE A 147 -13.54 1.53 4.30
C ILE A 147 -14.10 0.59 5.35
N ALA A 148 -14.00 -0.72 5.15
CA ALA A 148 -14.48 -1.68 6.11
C ALA A 148 -13.54 -2.86 6.26
N PHE A 149 -13.36 -3.33 7.50
CA PHE A 149 -12.72 -4.61 7.78
C PHE A 149 -13.81 -5.68 7.87
N ILE A 150 -13.80 -6.55 6.87
CA ILE A 150 -14.79 -7.61 6.68
C ILE A 150 -14.15 -8.94 7.06
N ASP A 151 -14.87 -9.75 7.83
CA ASP A 151 -14.54 -11.17 8.01
C ASP A 151 -15.35 -11.98 6.97
N PRO A 152 -14.69 -12.63 6.00
CA PRO A 152 -15.38 -13.44 4.99
C PRO A 152 -16.21 -14.57 5.60
N ALA A 153 -15.86 -15.06 6.79
CA ALA A 153 -16.59 -16.14 7.47
C ALA A 153 -18.02 -15.72 7.86
N ASN A 154 -18.24 -14.43 8.08
CA ASN A 154 -19.52 -13.87 8.52
C ASN A 154 -20.35 -13.29 7.35
N GLY A 155 -20.02 -13.65 6.11
CA GLY A 155 -20.79 -13.23 4.93
C GLY A 155 -20.83 -11.71 4.68
N ASN A 156 -19.94 -10.94 5.32
CA ASN A 156 -19.93 -9.47 5.30
C ASN A 156 -21.22 -8.83 5.91
N GLU A 157 -21.96 -9.56 6.74
CA GLU A 157 -23.20 -9.04 7.35
C GLU A 157 -22.91 -8.06 8.51
N THR A 158 -21.83 -8.30 9.26
CA THR A 158 -21.39 -7.44 10.38
C THR A 158 -19.89 -7.18 10.31
N PRO A 159 -19.45 -6.12 9.60
CA PRO A 159 -18.04 -5.73 9.55
C PRO A 159 -17.53 -5.31 10.93
N MET A 160 -16.25 -5.59 11.22
CA MET A 160 -15.64 -5.28 12.52
C MET A 160 -15.38 -3.78 12.69
N PHE A 161 -15.06 -3.10 11.59
CA PHE A 161 -14.75 -1.68 11.53
C PHE A 161 -15.32 -1.13 10.24
N VAL A 162 -15.99 0.02 10.28
CA VAL A 162 -16.46 0.74 9.09
C VAL A 162 -16.18 2.22 9.26
N ALA A 163 -15.37 2.81 8.40
CA ALA A 163 -15.28 4.25 8.25
C ALA A 163 -16.15 4.69 7.07
N GLN A 164 -17.18 5.49 7.34
CA GLN A 164 -18.13 6.00 6.35
C GLN A 164 -18.81 7.25 6.89
N GLY A 165 -19.09 8.23 6.01
CA GLY A 165 -19.89 9.40 6.39
C GLY A 165 -19.29 10.24 7.52
N ASN A 166 -17.95 10.36 7.56
CA ASN A 166 -17.20 11.05 8.60
C ASN A 166 -17.34 10.43 10.01
N GLN A 167 -17.77 9.17 10.09
CA GLN A 167 -17.92 8.42 11.32
C GLN A 167 -17.19 7.08 11.21
N ILE A 168 -16.81 6.54 12.37
CA ILE A 168 -16.27 5.19 12.51
C ILE A 168 -17.28 4.37 13.31
N PHE A 169 -17.73 3.26 12.72
CA PHE A 169 -18.61 2.30 13.34
C PHE A 169 -17.80 1.06 13.74
N MET A 170 -17.99 0.62 14.98
CA MET A 170 -17.39 -0.59 15.56
C MET A 170 -18.47 -1.28 16.37
N ASN A 171 -18.61 -2.61 16.23
CA ASN A 171 -19.61 -3.37 16.97
C ASN A 171 -19.21 -3.51 18.44
N ASP A 172 -17.99 -4.01 18.67
CA ASP A 172 -17.40 -4.15 20.00
C ASP A 172 -15.97 -3.60 19.97
N VAL A 173 -15.57 -2.91 21.05
CA VAL A 173 -14.23 -2.32 21.15
C VAL A 173 -13.61 -2.59 22.51
N PHE A 174 -12.37 -3.07 22.53
CA PHE A 174 -11.55 -3.21 23.73
C PHE A 174 -10.38 -2.22 23.65
N LEU A 175 -10.35 -1.23 24.55
CA LEU A 175 -9.33 -0.19 24.58
C LEU A 175 -8.57 -0.22 25.90
N LYS A 176 -7.24 -0.08 25.83
CA LYS A 176 -6.43 0.14 27.04
C LYS A 176 -6.73 1.49 27.69
N ARG A 177 -6.90 2.54 26.88
CA ARG A 177 -7.27 3.91 27.30
C ARG A 177 -8.06 4.59 26.17
N LEU A 178 -9.05 5.39 26.55
CA LEU A 178 -9.80 6.27 25.65
C LEU A 178 -9.53 7.73 26.05
N THR A 179 -9.05 8.55 25.12
CA THR A 179 -8.94 10.00 25.27
C THR A 179 -9.98 10.64 24.35
N ALA A 180 -11.01 11.26 24.93
CA ALA A 180 -12.07 11.90 24.18
C ALA A 180 -12.52 13.19 24.87
N PRO A 181 -12.78 14.28 24.13
CA PRO A 181 -13.31 15.51 24.71
C PRO A 181 -14.77 15.35 25.17
N THR A 182 -15.53 14.47 24.50
CA THR A 182 -16.91 14.16 24.87
C THR A 182 -17.21 12.68 24.62
N ILE A 183 -18.11 12.10 25.40
CA ILE A 183 -18.66 10.75 25.21
C ILE A 183 -20.16 10.86 25.38
N THR A 184 -20.97 10.33 24.46
CA THR A 184 -22.44 10.45 24.52
C THR A 184 -23.08 9.17 24.03
N SER A 185 -24.05 8.65 24.78
CA SER A 185 -24.85 7.50 24.35
C SER A 185 -25.76 7.86 23.18
N GLY A 186 -26.20 6.87 22.40
CA GLY A 186 -27.30 7.05 21.46
C GLY A 186 -28.60 7.54 22.14
N GLY A 187 -29.54 8.01 21.32
CA GLY A 187 -30.84 8.54 21.77
C GLY A 187 -30.87 10.07 21.88
N SER A 188 -32.08 10.64 21.84
CA SER A 188 -32.31 12.08 21.98
C SER A 188 -33.46 12.34 22.97
N PRO A 189 -33.18 12.84 24.19
CA PRO A 189 -31.88 13.20 24.73
C PRO A 189 -31.03 11.97 25.14
N PRO A 190 -29.69 12.10 25.19
CA PRO A 190 -28.82 11.02 25.66
C PRO A 190 -29.08 10.71 27.15
N VAL A 191 -28.98 9.43 27.51
CA VAL A 191 -29.14 8.97 28.90
C VAL A 191 -27.82 8.88 29.65
N PHE A 192 -26.69 8.90 28.92
CA PHE A 192 -25.34 9.01 29.43
C PHE A 192 -24.54 10.03 28.60
N SER A 193 -23.86 10.97 29.26
CA SER A 193 -22.95 11.91 28.58
C SER A 193 -21.81 12.38 29.49
N LEU A 194 -20.61 12.49 28.93
CA LEU A 194 -19.46 13.21 29.46
C LEU A 194 -19.15 14.38 28.51
N THR A 195 -19.15 15.60 29.02
CA THR A 195 -18.85 16.82 28.25
C THR A 195 -17.45 17.34 28.57
N SER A 196 -16.91 18.21 27.70
CA SER A 196 -15.53 18.70 27.79
C SER A 196 -15.24 19.58 29.00
N ASP A 197 -16.28 20.14 29.62
CA ASP A 197 -16.21 20.87 30.90
C ASP A 197 -16.18 19.92 32.13
N GLY A 198 -16.16 18.60 31.90
CA GLY A 198 -16.07 17.58 32.94
C GLY A 198 -17.41 17.16 33.53
N LYS A 199 -18.55 17.64 33.00
CA LYS A 199 -19.86 17.22 33.50
C LYS A 199 -20.21 15.81 33.02
N LEU A 200 -20.48 14.93 33.98
CA LEU A 200 -21.03 13.60 33.78
C LEU A 200 -22.54 13.61 34.07
N THR A 201 -23.34 13.08 33.15
CA THR A 201 -24.79 12.87 33.33
C THR A 201 -25.12 11.41 33.06
N ALA A 202 -25.87 10.76 33.95
CA ALA A 202 -26.35 9.40 33.79
C ALA A 202 -27.73 9.26 34.45
N LYS A 203 -28.74 8.72 33.74
CA LYS A 203 -30.10 8.58 34.28
C LYS A 203 -30.28 7.38 35.21
N ASN A 204 -29.67 6.24 34.88
CA ASN A 204 -29.81 4.98 35.61
C ASN A 204 -28.42 4.44 36.00
N ALA A 205 -27.65 5.22 36.75
CA ALA A 205 -26.32 4.80 37.20
C ALA A 205 -26.43 3.87 38.42
N ASP A 206 -25.81 2.69 38.33
CA ASP A 206 -25.54 1.80 39.46
C ASP A 206 -24.04 1.85 39.78
N ILE A 207 -23.70 2.31 40.98
CA ILE A 207 -22.32 2.53 41.42
C ILE A 207 -22.07 1.64 42.64
N SER A 208 -21.42 0.50 42.41
CA SER A 208 -21.00 -0.43 43.47
C SER A 208 -19.74 0.00 44.21
N GLY A 209 -19.03 1.00 43.68
CA GLY A 209 -17.83 1.58 44.27
C GLY A 209 -18.12 2.77 45.20
N SER A 210 -17.07 3.53 45.51
CA SER A 210 -17.19 4.76 46.30
C SER A 210 -17.42 5.99 45.43
N VAL A 211 -18.22 6.92 45.95
CA VAL A 211 -18.39 8.26 45.37
C VAL A 211 -17.80 9.27 46.35
N ASN A 212 -16.69 9.91 45.95
CA ASN A 212 -16.06 10.99 46.72
C ASN A 212 -16.43 12.33 46.08
N ALA A 213 -17.11 13.20 46.84
CA ALA A 213 -17.52 14.52 46.37
C ALA A 213 -17.22 15.58 47.43
N ASN A 214 -16.68 16.73 46.99
CA ASN A 214 -16.45 17.88 47.86
C ASN A 214 -17.74 18.69 48.13
N SER A 215 -18.70 18.59 47.21
CA SER A 215 -20.01 19.24 47.31
C SER A 215 -21.01 18.54 46.38
N GLY A 216 -22.30 18.71 46.65
CA GLY A 216 -23.36 18.16 45.83
C GLY A 216 -24.74 18.37 46.45
N THR A 217 -25.78 18.09 45.67
CA THR A 217 -27.16 18.01 46.16
C THR A 217 -27.71 16.65 45.78
N LEU A 218 -28.44 16.03 46.70
CA LEU A 218 -29.08 14.75 46.47
C LEU A 218 -30.56 14.90 46.82
N ASN A 219 -31.43 14.42 45.94
CA ASN A 219 -32.88 14.45 46.13
C ASN A 219 -33.40 13.02 46.19
N ASN A 220 -34.38 12.76 47.05
CA ASN A 220 -35.03 11.46 47.19
C ASN A 220 -34.05 10.31 47.49
N VAL A 221 -33.09 10.56 48.37
CA VAL A 221 -32.11 9.54 48.77
C VAL A 221 -32.74 8.58 49.77
N THR A 222 -32.65 7.29 49.48
CA THR A 222 -32.89 6.22 50.45
C THR A 222 -31.54 5.64 50.87
N ILE A 223 -31.31 5.55 52.19
CA ILE A 223 -30.14 4.88 52.75
C ILE A 223 -30.64 3.59 53.39
N ASN A 224 -30.32 2.46 52.77
CA ASN A 224 -30.83 1.14 53.22
C ASN A 224 -30.10 0.61 54.46
N GLU A 225 -28.89 1.09 54.71
CA GLU A 225 -28.04 0.66 55.82
C GLU A 225 -27.61 1.87 56.68
N ASN A 226 -26.44 1.76 57.32
CA ASN A 226 -25.94 2.79 58.22
C ASN A 226 -25.35 3.98 57.45
N CYS A 227 -25.67 5.19 57.89
CA CYS A 227 -24.99 6.41 57.49
C CYS A 227 -24.20 6.99 58.66
N GLN A 228 -22.96 7.42 58.43
CA GLN A 228 -22.18 8.17 59.41
C GLN A 228 -21.97 9.61 58.95
N ILE A 229 -22.53 10.56 59.70
CA ILE A 229 -22.31 11.98 59.49
C ILE A 229 -21.29 12.47 60.52
N LYS A 230 -20.06 12.74 60.05
CA LYS A 230 -18.97 13.27 60.91
C LYS A 230 -19.09 14.78 61.16
N GLY A 231 -19.87 15.47 60.33
CA GLY A 231 -20.11 16.91 60.41
C GLY A 231 -21.43 17.26 61.09
N LYS A 232 -21.89 18.49 60.87
CA LYS A 232 -23.19 18.96 61.35
C LYS A 232 -24.30 18.49 60.39
N LEU A 233 -25.31 17.82 60.94
CA LEU A 233 -26.58 17.60 60.26
C LEU A 233 -27.54 18.76 60.59
N SER A 234 -28.09 19.39 59.55
CA SER A 234 -29.17 20.37 59.69
C SER A 234 -30.41 19.82 58.99
N ALA A 235 -31.50 19.68 59.71
CA ALA A 235 -32.75 19.15 59.18
C ALA A 235 -33.92 19.99 59.72
N ASN A 236 -34.91 20.23 58.87
CA ASN A 236 -36.14 20.93 59.27
C ASN A 236 -37.11 19.99 59.99
N GLN A 237 -37.11 18.72 59.60
CA GLN A 237 -37.95 17.68 60.18
C GLN A 237 -37.16 16.36 60.20
N ILE A 238 -37.28 15.64 61.29
CA ILE A 238 -36.82 14.26 61.43
C ILE A 238 -38.03 13.49 61.95
N GLU A 239 -38.41 12.43 61.24
CA GLU A 239 -39.48 11.53 61.65
C GLU A 239 -38.85 10.21 62.10
N GLY A 240 -39.07 9.87 63.37
CA GLY A 240 -38.50 8.67 64.01
C GLY A 240 -37.79 8.97 65.33
N ASP A 241 -37.31 7.91 65.97
CA ASP A 241 -36.64 8.00 67.26
C ASP A 241 -35.18 8.47 67.10
N ILE A 242 -34.82 9.51 67.86
CA ILE A 242 -33.42 9.93 68.01
C ILE A 242 -32.94 9.44 69.38
N VAL A 243 -32.17 8.35 69.39
CA VAL A 243 -31.55 7.85 70.62
C VAL A 243 -30.18 8.49 70.79
N LYS A 244 -30.01 9.26 71.86
CA LYS A 244 -28.69 9.72 72.30
C LYS A 244 -28.00 8.58 73.05
N THR A 245 -26.97 7.99 72.46
CA THR A 245 -26.06 7.11 73.21
C THR A 245 -25.18 7.97 74.13
N VAL A 246 -25.45 7.91 75.43
CA VAL A 246 -24.56 8.45 76.46
C VAL A 246 -23.67 7.33 76.98
N SER A 247 -22.35 7.44 76.78
CA SER A 247 -21.40 6.62 77.53
C SER A 247 -21.18 7.28 78.89
N LYS A 248 -21.69 6.67 79.97
CA LYS A 248 -21.37 7.06 81.33
C LYS A 248 -20.38 6.03 81.88
N SER A 249 -19.18 6.45 82.27
CA SER A 249 -18.26 5.58 83.00
C SER A 249 -18.94 5.11 84.29
N PHE A 250 -19.03 3.81 84.49
CA PHE A 250 -19.45 3.23 85.77
C PHE A 250 -18.51 3.72 86.88
N PRO A 251 -19.02 4.16 88.04
CA PRO A 251 -18.15 4.50 89.16
C PRO A 251 -17.38 3.25 89.56
N ARG A 252 -16.05 3.30 89.45
CA ARG A 252 -15.18 2.35 90.15
C ARG A 252 -15.32 2.67 91.63
N THR A 253 -16.01 1.81 92.38
CA THR A 253 -15.86 1.77 93.84
C THR A 253 -14.38 1.53 94.13
N SER A 254 -13.78 2.46 94.87
CA SER A 254 -12.39 2.39 95.33
C SER A 254 -12.17 1.24 96.30
#